data_AF-A0A820EBR9-F1
#
_entry.id   AF-A0A820EBR9-F1
#
_cell.length_a   1.000
_cell.length_b   1.000
_cell.length_c   1.000
_cell.angle_alpha   90.00
_cell.angle_beta   90.00
_cell.angle_gamma   90.00
#
_symmetry.space_group_name_H-M   'P 1'
#
loop_
_entity.id
_entity.type
_entity.pdbx_description
1 polymer ?
#
loop_
_entity_poly.entity_id
_entity_poly.type
_entity_poly.pdbx_seq_one_letter_code
_entity_poly.pdbx_strand_id
1 'polypeptide(L)'
;MIILNKLASIWPNLCQAQIFENGNLAGFAMLYIEGKKLDKILQDKENIFHKSASARIKLIKIIGEYMNRMQKLGICHDDFSLDNIMVNQKNKNSKNDVTVMILDFGNSFFFNSNTRTQAILTGWQCLKPSESKFGKEVHSDINKRNAILNEIDSTHNLDSFDDHY
;
A
#
# COMPACT_ATOMS: atom_id res chain seq x y z
N MET A 1 0.00 -11.18 -15.87
CA MET A 1 -0.95 -10.60 -16.85
C MET A 1 -2.30 -10.19 -16.24
N ILE A 2 -2.96 -11.04 -15.43
CA ILE A 2 -4.28 -10.74 -14.81
C ILE A 2 -4.26 -9.53 -13.86
N ILE A 3 -3.13 -9.27 -13.20
CA ILE A 3 -2.98 -8.15 -12.25
C ILE A 3 -3.15 -6.79 -12.93
N LEU A 4 -2.42 -6.51 -14.02
CA LEU A 4 -2.47 -5.21 -14.71
C LEU A 4 -3.89 -4.86 -15.20
N ASN A 5 -4.65 -5.84 -15.69
CA ASN A 5 -6.04 -5.63 -16.11
C ASN A 5 -6.96 -5.28 -14.93
N LYS A 6 -6.75 -5.89 -13.76
CA LYS A 6 -7.53 -5.61 -12.54
C LYS A 6 -7.15 -4.26 -11.91
N LEU A 7 -5.93 -3.79 -12.16
CA LEU A 7 -5.43 -2.50 -11.69
C LEU A 7 -6.04 -1.32 -12.47
N ALA A 8 -6.31 -1.49 -13.77
CA ALA A 8 -6.92 -0.45 -14.60
C ALA A 8 -8.34 -0.03 -14.12
N SER A 9 -9.05 -0.89 -13.39
CA SER A 9 -10.42 -0.61 -12.92
C SER A 9 -10.50 0.19 -11.62
N ILE A 10 -9.39 0.40 -10.91
CA ILE A 10 -9.42 0.95 -9.54
C ILE A 10 -8.75 2.31 -9.37
N TRP A 11 -7.98 2.79 -10.33
CA TRP A 11 -7.23 4.03 -10.14
C TRP A 11 -6.93 4.74 -11.47
N PRO A 12 -7.44 5.97 -11.69
CA PRO A 12 -7.30 6.67 -12.97
C PRO A 12 -5.84 7.03 -13.32
N ASN A 13 -4.97 7.14 -12.31
CA ASN A 13 -3.53 7.39 -12.47
C ASN A 13 -2.66 6.13 -12.33
N LEU A 14 -3.22 4.94 -12.53
CA LEU A 14 -2.47 3.69 -12.43
C LEU A 14 -2.20 3.16 -13.82
N CYS A 15 -1.02 2.57 -13.97
CA CYS A 15 -0.42 2.08 -15.20
C CYS A 15 -1.45 1.34 -16.06
N GLN A 16 -2.11 2.05 -16.98
CA GLN A 16 -2.96 1.43 -17.99
C GLN A 16 -2.03 0.77 -18.98
N ALA A 17 -1.95 -0.55 -18.90
CA ALA A 17 -1.08 -1.34 -19.75
C ALA A 17 -1.89 -1.95 -20.90
N GLN A 18 -1.49 -1.69 -22.14
CA GLN A 18 -1.92 -2.46 -23.30
C GLN A 18 -0.86 -3.50 -23.62
N ILE A 19 -1.27 -4.76 -23.75
CA ILE A 19 -0.37 -5.85 -24.09
C ILE A 19 -0.32 -5.97 -25.61
N PHE A 20 0.86 -6.21 -26.14
CA PHE A 20 1.05 -6.51 -27.55
C PHE A 20 1.97 -7.70 -27.71
N GLU A 21 1.67 -8.52 -28.70
CA GLU A 21 2.46 -9.68 -29.10
C GLU A 21 2.76 -9.54 -30.60
N ASN A 22 4.02 -9.66 -30.99
CA ASN A 22 4.45 -9.66 -32.38
C ASN A 22 5.56 -10.71 -32.59
N GLY A 23 5.17 -11.87 -33.11
CA GLY A 23 6.06 -13.02 -33.27
C GLY A 23 6.56 -13.50 -31.90
N ASN A 24 7.87 -13.47 -31.69
CA ASN A 24 8.52 -13.89 -30.44
C ASN A 24 8.66 -12.74 -29.42
N LEU A 25 8.09 -11.56 -29.70
CA LEU A 25 8.19 -10.40 -28.84
C LEU A 25 6.85 -10.15 -28.14
N ALA A 26 6.86 -10.24 -26.82
CA ALA A 26 5.76 -9.81 -25.97
C ALA A 26 6.18 -8.54 -25.24
N GLY A 27 5.29 -7.56 -25.21
CA GLY A 27 5.51 -6.31 -24.52
C GLY A 27 4.22 -5.73 -23.97
N PHE A 28 4.37 -4.66 -23.19
CA PHE A 28 3.24 -3.87 -22.75
C PHE A 28 3.58 -2.40 -22.89
N ALA A 29 2.63 -1.64 -23.44
CA ALA A 29 2.68 -0.19 -23.52
C ALA A 29 1.92 0.37 -22.33
N MET A 30 2.48 1.35 -21.64
CA MET A 30 1.84 2.02 -20.51
C MET A 30 1.73 3.53 -20.74
N LEU A 31 0.85 4.17 -19.98
CA LEU A 31 0.81 5.63 -19.92
C LEU A 31 2.20 6.15 -19.52
N TYR A 32 2.79 6.97 -20.39
CA TYR A 32 4.00 7.71 -20.04
C TYR A 32 3.67 8.74 -18.97
N ILE A 33 4.39 8.70 -17.86
CA ILE A 33 4.35 9.79 -16.89
C ILE A 33 5.65 10.57 -16.97
N GLU A 34 5.48 11.86 -17.21
CA GLU A 34 6.52 12.84 -16.94
C GLU A 34 6.79 12.90 -15.44
N GLY A 35 8.03 12.70 -14.99
CA GLY A 35 8.35 12.71 -13.57
C GLY A 35 9.73 12.12 -13.27
N LYS A 36 10.03 11.98 -11.99
CA LYS A 36 11.24 11.30 -11.51
C LYS A 36 10.87 10.21 -10.53
N LYS A 37 11.70 9.19 -10.44
CA LYS A 37 11.60 8.20 -9.37
C LYS A 37 11.75 8.88 -8.00
N LEU A 38 11.01 8.38 -7.00
CA LEU A 38 10.98 8.97 -5.67
C LEU A 38 12.36 8.92 -5.01
N ASP A 39 13.14 7.86 -5.24
CA ASP A 39 14.53 7.76 -4.78
C ASP A 39 15.37 8.97 -5.23
N LYS A 40 15.29 9.33 -6.53
CA LYS A 40 16.01 10.47 -7.12
C LYS A 40 15.50 11.80 -6.61
N ILE A 41 14.19 11.91 -6.39
CA ILE A 41 13.64 13.15 -5.82
C ILE A 41 14.14 13.36 -4.41
N LEU A 42 14.11 12.33 -3.56
CA LEU A 42 14.53 12.45 -2.17
C LEU A 42 16.03 12.74 -2.00
N GLN A 43 16.86 12.38 -2.99
CA GLN A 43 18.28 12.75 -3.05
C GLN A 43 18.50 14.26 -3.32
N ASP A 44 17.58 14.93 -4.01
CA ASP A 44 17.64 16.37 -4.26
C ASP A 44 17.20 17.15 -3.02
N LYS A 45 18.14 17.74 -2.28
CA LYS A 45 17.85 18.51 -1.05
C LYS A 45 16.94 19.71 -1.28
N GLU A 46 16.87 20.22 -2.51
CA GLU A 46 16.03 21.37 -2.85
C GLU A 46 14.58 20.99 -3.16
N ASN A 47 14.23 19.70 -3.13
CA ASN A 47 12.90 19.22 -3.46
C ASN A 47 11.84 19.61 -2.40
N ILE A 48 10.58 19.63 -2.83
CA ILE A 48 9.44 20.06 -2.00
C ILE A 48 9.22 19.19 -0.75
N PHE A 49 9.55 17.90 -0.80
CA PHE A 49 9.37 16.98 0.31
C PHE A 49 10.36 17.23 1.45
N HIS A 50 11.53 17.83 1.20
CA HIS A 50 12.39 18.31 2.29
C HIS A 50 11.82 19.60 2.90
N LYS A 51 11.32 20.50 2.06
CA LYS A 51 10.87 21.84 2.45
C LYS A 51 9.46 21.89 3.07
N SER A 52 8.61 20.90 2.83
CA SER A 52 7.19 20.94 3.19
C SER A 52 6.71 19.64 3.84
N ALA A 53 6.32 19.73 5.13
CA ALA A 53 5.66 18.63 5.84
C ALA A 53 4.32 18.24 5.20
N SER A 54 3.56 19.23 4.69
CA SER A 54 2.29 18.99 3.99
C SER A 54 2.49 18.14 2.74
N ALA A 55 3.56 18.39 1.96
CA ALA A 55 3.87 17.58 0.78
C ALA A 55 4.23 16.12 1.16
N ARG A 56 4.96 15.91 2.26
CA ARG A 56 5.25 14.56 2.78
C ARG A 56 3.98 13.82 3.20
N ILE A 57 3.11 14.49 3.96
CA ILE A 57 1.83 13.91 4.39
C ILE A 57 0.97 13.56 3.17
N LYS A 58 0.92 14.41 2.15
CA LYS A 58 0.18 14.14 0.92
C LYS A 58 0.72 12.92 0.18
N LEU A 59 2.04 12.78 0.06
CA LEU A 59 2.68 11.60 -0.53
C LEU A 59 2.32 10.31 0.23
N ILE A 60 2.43 10.33 1.56
CA ILE A 60 2.09 9.19 2.43
C ILE A 60 0.62 8.80 2.27
N LYS A 61 -0.30 9.77 2.23
CA LYS A 61 -1.73 9.52 2.02
C LYS A 61 -2.00 8.83 0.68
N ILE A 62 -1.40 9.33 -0.41
CA ILE A 62 -1.56 8.73 -1.74
C ILE A 62 -1.06 7.28 -1.76
N ILE A 63 0.13 7.02 -1.19
CA ILE A 63 0.69 5.67 -1.09
C ILE A 63 -0.19 4.75 -0.23
N GLY A 64 -0.67 5.24 0.92
CA GLY A 64 -1.54 4.47 1.82
C GLY A 64 -2.88 4.12 1.18
N GLU A 65 -3.50 5.05 0.47
CA GLU A 65 -4.74 4.81 -0.28
C GLU A 65 -4.54 3.77 -1.38
N TYR A 66 -3.40 3.84 -2.07
CA TYR A 66 -3.04 2.88 -3.09
C TYR A 66 -2.86 1.46 -2.51
N MET A 67 -2.11 1.34 -1.41
CA MET A 67 -1.91 0.06 -0.71
C MET A 67 -3.23 -0.56 -0.24
N ASN A 68 -4.09 0.26 0.37
CA ASN A 68 -5.41 -0.17 0.82
C ASN A 68 -6.25 -0.74 -0.33
N ARG A 69 -6.21 -0.11 -1.52
CA ARG A 69 -6.94 -0.61 -2.70
C ARG A 69 -6.36 -1.90 -3.24
N MET A 70 -5.03 -2.02 -3.32
CA MET A 70 -4.39 -3.29 -3.71
C MET A 70 -4.78 -4.42 -2.76
N GLN A 71 -4.77 -4.17 -1.45
CA GLN A 71 -5.18 -5.14 -0.44
C GLN A 71 -6.63 -5.58 -0.63
N LYS A 72 -7.56 -4.65 -0.89
CA LYS A 72 -8.96 -4.97 -1.19
C LYS A 72 -9.16 -5.80 -2.47
N LEU A 73 -8.25 -5.67 -3.43
CA LEU A 73 -8.25 -6.51 -4.64
C LEU A 73 -7.55 -7.85 -4.46
N GLY A 74 -6.96 -8.10 -3.28
CA GLY A 74 -6.11 -9.26 -3.02
C GLY A 74 -4.83 -9.23 -3.84
N ILE A 75 -4.23 -8.05 -4.09
CA ILE A 75 -2.99 -7.90 -4.85
C ILE A 75 -1.86 -7.51 -3.89
N CYS A 76 -0.78 -8.28 -3.90
CA CYS A 76 0.48 -7.92 -3.26
C CYS A 76 1.47 -7.46 -4.34
N HIS A 77 2.13 -6.31 -4.12
CA HIS A 77 3.11 -5.79 -5.08
C HIS A 77 4.43 -6.59 -5.09
N ASP A 78 4.82 -7.09 -3.91
CA ASP A 78 6.07 -7.76 -3.57
C ASP A 78 7.36 -6.92 -3.67
N ASP A 79 7.49 -6.07 -4.69
CA ASP A 79 8.65 -5.18 -4.85
C ASP A 79 8.30 -3.69 -4.61
N PHE A 80 7.69 -3.39 -3.46
CA PHE A 80 7.33 -2.01 -3.14
C PHE A 80 8.53 -1.23 -2.58
N SER A 81 9.25 -0.55 -3.48
CA SER A 81 10.45 0.23 -3.19
C SER A 81 10.34 1.66 -3.74
N LEU A 82 11.19 2.58 -3.27
CA LEU A 82 11.22 3.97 -3.76
C LEU A 82 11.56 4.08 -5.26
N ASP A 83 12.26 3.09 -5.80
CA ASP A 83 12.63 3.00 -7.22
C ASP A 83 11.44 2.67 -8.13
N ASN A 84 10.38 2.10 -7.54
CA ASN A 84 9.14 1.73 -8.18
C ASN A 84 8.02 2.75 -7.89
N ILE A 85 8.38 3.95 -7.43
CA ILE A 85 7.44 5.06 -7.24
C ILE A 85 7.89 6.21 -8.14
N MET A 86 7.05 6.59 -9.08
CA MET A 86 7.27 7.75 -9.94
C MET A 86 6.40 8.91 -9.48
N VAL A 87 7.01 10.09 -9.38
CA VAL A 87 6.34 11.29 -8.93
C VAL A 87 6.51 12.40 -9.96
N ASN A 88 5.38 12.97 -10.36
CA ASN A 88 5.31 14.20 -11.14
C ASN A 88 4.99 15.36 -10.20
N GLN A 89 5.83 16.40 -10.23
CA GLN A 89 5.59 17.67 -9.57
C GLN A 89 5.20 18.67 -10.67
N LYS A 90 3.91 18.76 -11.01
CA LYS A 90 3.47 19.68 -12.08
C LYS A 90 3.64 21.13 -11.62
N ASN A 91 4.67 21.77 -12.18
CA ASN A 91 4.97 23.20 -12.20
C ASN A 91 5.09 23.92 -10.83
N LYS A 92 6.17 24.68 -10.64
CA LYS A 92 6.50 25.43 -9.40
C LYS A 92 5.42 26.42 -8.93
N ASN A 93 4.44 26.72 -9.79
CA ASN A 93 3.35 27.68 -9.55
C ASN A 93 2.01 27.04 -9.15
N SER A 94 1.80 25.73 -9.37
CA SER A 94 0.64 25.02 -8.80
C SER A 94 1.09 24.39 -7.48
N LYS A 95 0.80 25.07 -6.37
CA LYS A 95 1.39 24.76 -5.05
C LYS A 95 1.12 23.35 -4.51
N ASN A 96 0.34 22.48 -5.16
CA ASN A 96 -0.04 21.19 -4.58
C ASN A 96 -0.24 20.01 -5.55
N ASP A 97 0.02 20.11 -6.85
CA ASP A 97 -0.28 18.99 -7.76
C ASP A 97 0.88 18.00 -7.86
N VAL A 98 0.99 17.16 -6.83
CA VAL A 98 1.84 15.96 -6.82
C VAL A 98 1.03 14.80 -7.37
N THR A 99 1.45 14.25 -8.51
CA THR A 99 0.95 12.97 -9.02
C THR A 99 1.94 11.87 -8.67
N VAL A 100 1.44 10.73 -8.19
CA VAL A 100 2.24 9.56 -7.82
C VAL A 100 1.71 8.36 -8.59
N MET A 101 2.60 7.58 -9.19
CA MET A 101 2.29 6.28 -9.77
C MET A 101 3.25 5.23 -9.23
N ILE A 102 2.71 4.06 -8.93
CA ILE A 102 3.48 2.89 -8.55
C ILE A 102 3.73 2.05 -9.81
N LEU A 103 4.97 1.61 -9.98
CA LEU A 103 5.50 0.93 -11.15
C LEU A 103 5.92 -0.50 -10.78
N ASP A 104 6.19 -1.28 -11.83
CA ASP A 104 6.81 -2.60 -11.75
C ASP A 104 6.05 -3.64 -10.93
N PHE A 105 5.00 -4.17 -11.55
CA PHE A 105 4.23 -5.28 -11.01
C PHE A 105 4.76 -6.65 -11.47
N GLY A 106 6.01 -6.74 -11.93
CA GLY A 106 6.58 -7.98 -12.45
C GLY A 106 6.56 -9.13 -11.43
N ASN A 107 6.76 -8.79 -10.15
CA ASN A 107 6.78 -9.74 -9.03
C ASN A 107 5.45 -9.78 -8.25
N SER A 108 4.43 -9.03 -8.69
CA SER A 108 3.17 -8.96 -7.97
C SER A 108 2.37 -10.27 -8.07
N PHE A 109 1.60 -10.59 -7.02
CA PHE A 109 0.80 -11.81 -6.96
C PHE A 109 -0.56 -11.56 -6.31
N PHE A 110 -1.51 -12.47 -6.58
CA PHE A 110 -2.78 -12.48 -5.87
C PHE A 110 -2.66 -13.22 -4.55
N PHE A 111 -3.25 -12.67 -3.49
CA PHE A 111 -3.39 -13.32 -2.20
C PHE A 111 -4.85 -13.35 -1.76
N ASN A 112 -5.18 -14.31 -0.91
CA ASN A 112 -6.50 -14.38 -0.31
C ASN A 112 -6.54 -13.45 0.91
N SER A 113 -7.38 -12.41 0.88
CA SER A 113 -7.55 -11.50 2.02
C SER A 113 -8.13 -12.18 3.26
N ASN A 114 -8.75 -13.36 3.10
CA ASN A 114 -9.35 -14.15 4.18
C ASN A 114 -8.35 -15.11 4.82
N THR A 115 -7.21 -15.39 4.18
CA THR A 115 -6.10 -16.03 4.89
C THR A 115 -5.48 -14.97 5.78
N ARG A 116 -5.44 -15.21 7.10
CA ARG A 116 -4.66 -14.42 8.07
C ARG A 116 -3.16 -14.55 7.78
N THR A 117 -2.72 -14.11 6.63
CA THR A 117 -1.32 -13.75 6.41
C THR A 117 -1.14 -12.47 7.23
N GLN A 118 -0.34 -12.52 8.29
CA GLN A 118 -0.04 -11.35 9.09
C GLN A 118 0.32 -10.21 8.14
N ALA A 119 -0.46 -9.13 8.17
CA ALA A 119 -0.27 -7.95 7.35
C ALA A 119 0.95 -7.13 7.84
N ILE A 120 2.10 -7.80 7.95
CA ILE A 120 3.41 -7.17 8.08
C ILE A 120 3.95 -7.03 6.65
N LEU A 121 3.20 -6.32 5.81
CA LEU A 121 3.52 -6.11 4.40
C LEU A 121 3.95 -4.65 4.19
N THR A 122 4.98 -4.25 4.93
CA THR A 122 5.75 -3.02 4.66
C THR A 122 7.25 -3.23 4.89
N GLY A 123 7.78 -4.43 4.60
CA GLY A 123 9.22 -4.64 4.45
C GLY A 123 9.80 -5.86 5.16
N TRP A 124 10.71 -6.52 4.43
CA TRP A 124 11.77 -7.40 4.92
C TRP A 124 11.36 -8.75 5.52
N GLN A 125 10.62 -9.56 4.77
CA GLN A 125 10.71 -11.04 4.69
C GLN A 125 9.44 -11.61 4.08
N CYS A 126 9.26 -11.48 2.77
CA CYS A 126 8.17 -12.18 2.09
C CYS A 126 8.52 -13.67 1.94
N LEU A 127 8.05 -14.45 2.91
CA LEU A 127 7.49 -15.79 2.72
C LEU A 127 8.48 -16.91 2.31
N LYS A 128 9.20 -17.46 3.29
CA LYS A 128 9.27 -18.93 3.37
C LYS A 128 8.18 -19.37 4.34
N PRO A 129 7.39 -20.41 4.03
CA PRO A 129 6.57 -21.05 5.04
C PRO A 129 7.53 -21.56 6.11
N SER A 130 7.64 -20.86 7.23
CA SER A 130 8.54 -21.28 8.28
C SER A 130 7.86 -22.38 9.07
N GLU A 131 8.30 -23.63 8.88
CA GLU A 131 8.21 -24.66 9.92
C GLU A 131 9.11 -24.29 11.13
N SER A 132 9.07 -23.05 11.62
CA SER A 132 9.95 -22.57 12.67
C SER A 132 9.20 -22.32 13.97
N LYS A 133 9.89 -22.67 15.06
CA LYS A 133 9.43 -22.77 16.46
C LYS A 133 8.90 -21.47 17.10
N PHE A 134 8.71 -20.40 16.33
CA PHE A 134 8.23 -19.09 16.80
C PHE A 134 6.71 -19.02 17.06
N GLY A 135 5.94 -20.01 16.61
CA GLY A 135 4.48 -20.04 16.81
C GLY A 135 4.00 -20.15 18.26
N LYS A 136 4.90 -20.40 19.23
CA LYS A 136 4.54 -20.56 20.65
C LYS A 136 4.56 -19.26 21.46
N GLU A 137 5.43 -18.30 21.13
CA GLU A 137 5.53 -17.04 21.90
C GLU A 137 4.45 -16.03 21.53
N VAL A 138 4.03 -15.98 20.26
CA VAL A 138 2.97 -15.04 19.81
C VAL A 138 1.59 -15.41 20.38
N HIS A 139 1.37 -16.68 20.73
CA HIS A 139 0.10 -17.13 21.33
C HIS A 139 -0.10 -16.62 22.77
N SER A 140 0.97 -16.38 23.55
CA SER A 140 0.81 -15.85 24.91
C SER A 140 0.42 -14.37 24.95
N ASP A 141 0.88 -13.58 23.98
CA ASP A 141 0.61 -12.14 23.95
C ASP A 141 -0.79 -11.81 23.41
N ILE A 142 -1.32 -12.64 22.50
CA ILE A 142 -2.70 -12.50 22.02
C ILE A 142 -3.71 -12.82 23.13
N ASN A 143 -3.44 -13.85 23.95
CA ASN A 143 -4.30 -14.19 25.08
C ASN A 143 -4.29 -13.12 26.17
N LYS A 144 -3.15 -12.47 26.43
CA LYS A 144 -3.07 -11.30 27.34
C LYS A 144 -3.85 -10.10 26.82
N ARG A 145 -3.79 -9.82 25.51
CA ARG A 145 -4.54 -8.71 24.90
C ARG A 145 -6.05 -8.92 24.94
N ASN A 146 -6.51 -10.14 24.69
CA ASN A 146 -7.94 -10.47 24.76
C ASN A 146 -8.46 -10.45 26.21
N ALA A 147 -7.64 -10.81 27.19
CA ALA A 147 -8.01 -10.68 28.61
C ALA A 147 -8.21 -9.21 29.02
N ILE A 148 -7.33 -8.30 28.58
CA ILE A 148 -7.43 -6.86 28.85
C ILE A 148 -8.68 -6.25 28.17
N LEU A 149 -8.98 -6.66 26.93
CA LEU A 149 -10.18 -6.17 26.22
C LEU A 149 -11.48 -6.64 26.89
N ASN A 150 -11.51 -7.88 27.39
CA ASN A 150 -12.67 -8.39 28.12
C ASN A 150 -12.84 -7.74 29.51
N GLU A 151 -11.75 -7.35 30.18
CA GLU A 151 -11.83 -6.56 31.42
C GLU A 151 -12.38 -5.14 31.17
N ILE A 152 -12.01 -4.51 30.06
CA ILE A 152 -12.53 -3.19 29.66
C ILE A 152 -14.03 -3.25 29.36
N ASP A 153 -14.51 -4.27 28.64
CA ASP A 153 -15.95 -4.43 28.38
C ASP A 153 -16.75 -4.75 29.65
N SER A 154 -16.14 -5.41 30.64
CA SER A 154 -16.81 -5.71 31.92
C SER A 154 -16.92 -4.51 32.88
N THR A 155 -16.14 -3.44 32.65
CA THR A 155 -16.10 -2.24 33.51
C THR A 155 -16.92 -1.06 32.97
N HIS A 156 -17.56 -1.22 31.80
CA HIS A 156 -18.45 -0.22 31.18
C HIS A 156 -19.92 -0.66 31.09
N ASN A 157 -20.40 -1.45 32.05
CA ASN A 157 -21.81 -1.49 32.38
C ASN A 157 -22.11 -0.39 33.41
N LEU A 158 -22.31 0.83 32.92
CA LEU A 158 -22.94 1.91 33.68
C LEU A 158 -24.28 2.25 33.01
N ASP A 159 -25.31 1.86 33.74
CA ASP A 159 -26.58 2.53 33.97
C ASP A 159 -27.49 2.87 32.77
N SER A 160 -28.59 2.12 32.76
CA SER A 160 -29.94 2.50 32.36
C SER A 160 -30.19 4.00 32.22
N PHE A 161 -30.45 4.43 30.99
CA PHE A 161 -31.28 5.59 30.73
C PHE A 161 -32.74 5.21 31.05
N ASP A 162 -33.26 5.74 32.15
CA ASP A 162 -34.69 5.86 32.39
C ASP A 162 -35.27 6.87 31.39
N ASP A 163 -36.02 6.37 30.40
CA ASP A 163 -36.89 7.18 29.56
C ASP A 163 -38.26 7.29 30.26
N HIS A 164 -38.56 8.46 30.80
CA HIS A 164 -39.94 8.87 31.10
C HIS A 164 -40.57 9.44 29.83
N TYR A 165 -41.48 8.68 29.20
CA TYR A 165 -42.82 9.11 28.74
C TYR A 165 -43.70 7.90 28.41
#